data_AF-A0AAX4FVP5-F1
#
_entry.id   AF-A0AAX4FVP5-F1
#
_cell.length_a   1.000
_cell.length_b   1.000
_cell.length_c   1.000
_cell.angle_alpha   90.00
_cell.angle_beta   90.00
_cell.angle_gamma   90.00
#
_symmetry.space_group_name_H-M   'P 1'
#
loop_
_entity.id
_entity.type
_entity.pdbx_description
1 polymer ?
#
loop_
_entity_poly.entity_id
_entity_poly.type
_entity_poly.pdbx_seq_one_letter_code
_entity_poly.pdbx_strand_id
1 'polypeptide(L)'
;MEWKDVVPVLAGAIIILVVAFVVKPALLGEPITSGSEPVVVRNPPVYASPEPVATPTPYPDDGPAYTRSFRWTAIDGGVHTTVVRIPEALFQEQRETPRLSDYHIWGRYALADADRPILEDLAWRIAPPSGNPEEDYLRLMNLVFFVQQIPYDTDDSAASYIEGTLPPHAMYIEGGVEYPKYPAEMLVDGRGDCEDAAILMGGLLDALGYDTVLLRYSDHMALGIRMNEFNPYYAAYSPRYFEYEGKHYYYVEGTDFEWENVSEYTTAIIGRPYPIGNTRDIPIPSVRSETPEIIPLRYLPLPEEYRIRQARLPAVSGGA
;
A
#
# COMPACT_ATOMS: atom_id res chain seq x y z
N MET A 1 16.98 36.57 -35.40
CA MET A 1 17.46 36.68 -34.01
C MET A 1 18.50 37.77 -33.98
N GLU A 2 18.24 38.86 -33.26
CA GLU A 2 19.19 39.95 -33.13
C GLU A 2 20.37 39.48 -32.25
N TRP A 3 21.58 39.98 -32.48
CA TRP A 3 22.79 39.60 -31.73
C TRP A 3 22.63 39.81 -30.20
N LYS A 4 21.68 40.64 -29.81
CA LYS A 4 21.31 40.99 -28.43
C LYS A 4 20.61 39.83 -27.68
N ASP A 5 20.02 38.88 -28.41
CA ASP A 5 19.31 37.72 -27.85
C ASP A 5 20.22 36.48 -27.71
N VAL A 6 21.40 36.51 -28.33
CA VAL A 6 22.36 35.38 -28.33
C VAL A 6 23.32 35.46 -27.15
N VAL A 7 23.65 36.68 -26.70
CA VAL A 7 24.59 36.92 -25.60
C VAL A 7 24.13 36.35 -24.25
N PRO A 8 22.85 36.45 -23.84
CA PRO A 8 22.38 35.88 -22.57
C PRO A 8 22.37 34.35 -22.58
N VAL A 9 22.05 33.74 -23.73
CA VAL A 9 21.97 32.28 -23.89
C VAL A 9 23.38 31.66 -23.90
N LEU A 10 24.35 32.30 -24.55
CA LEU A 10 25.75 31.87 -24.50
C LEU A 10 26.38 32.07 -23.11
N ALA A 11 26.03 33.16 -22.41
CA ALA A 11 26.48 33.38 -21.03
C ALA A 11 25.92 32.30 -20.07
N GLY A 12 24.64 31.92 -20.22
CA GLY A 12 24.02 30.83 -19.45
C GLY A 12 24.66 29.47 -19.73
N ALA A 13 24.93 29.16 -21.00
CA ALA A 13 25.60 27.91 -21.38
C ALA A 13 27.05 27.82 -20.88
N ILE A 14 27.78 28.95 -20.86
CA ILE A 14 29.14 29.02 -20.31
C ILE A 14 29.12 28.85 -18.79
N ILE A 15 28.15 29.42 -18.07
CA ILE A 15 28.02 29.24 -16.61
C ILE A 15 27.72 27.76 -16.27
N ILE A 16 26.84 27.09 -17.02
CA ILE A 16 26.55 25.66 -16.83
C ILE A 16 27.80 24.79 -17.10
N LEU A 17 28.58 25.12 -18.14
CA LEU A 17 29.84 24.43 -18.45
C LEU A 17 30.92 24.67 -17.39
N VAL A 18 31.02 25.88 -16.84
CA VAL A 18 31.98 26.20 -15.77
C VAL A 18 31.59 25.52 -14.46
N VAL A 19 30.30 25.43 -14.11
CA VAL A 19 29.84 24.65 -12.94
C VAL A 19 30.13 23.16 -13.15
N ALA A 20 29.92 22.62 -14.35
CA ALA A 20 30.24 21.22 -14.67
C ALA A 20 31.75 20.91 -14.63
N PHE A 21 32.61 21.87 -15.00
CA PHE A 21 34.07 21.68 -15.03
C PHE A 21 34.81 22.10 -13.75
N VAL A 22 34.23 22.94 -12.89
CA VAL A 22 34.84 23.35 -11.62
C VAL A 22 34.37 22.49 -10.45
N VAL A 23 33.15 21.93 -10.50
CA VAL A 23 32.62 21.08 -9.41
C VAL A 23 33.07 19.62 -9.53
N LYS A 24 33.37 19.10 -10.74
CA LYS A 24 33.83 17.71 -10.93
C LYS A 24 35.30 17.41 -10.58
N PRO A 25 36.29 18.31 -10.70
CA PRO A 25 37.67 17.99 -10.29
C PRO A 25 37.90 18.17 -8.79
N ALA A 26 37.05 18.92 -8.07
CA ALA A 26 37.15 19.06 -6.62
C ALA A 26 36.69 17.80 -5.84
N LEU A 27 36.11 16.81 -6.52
CA LEU A 27 35.73 15.50 -5.98
C LEU A 27 36.76 14.39 -6.30
N LEU A 28 37.83 14.71 -7.03
CA LEU A 28 38.94 13.80 -7.31
C LEU A 28 40.23 14.40 -6.73
N GLY A 29 40.39 14.21 -5.42
CA GLY A 29 41.62 14.56 -4.71
C GLY A 29 42.84 13.88 -5.34
N GLU A 30 43.87 14.66 -5.60
CA GLU A 30 45.21 14.16 -5.94
C GLU A 30 45.86 13.40 -4.76
N PRO A 31 46.80 12.49 -5.02
CA PRO A 31 47.18 11.45 -4.07
C PRO A 31 48.16 11.99 -3.02
N ILE A 32 47.71 12.05 -1.78
CA ILE A 32 48.61 12.16 -0.62
C ILE A 32 48.90 10.75 -0.13
N THR A 33 50.16 10.37 -0.25
CA THR A 33 50.75 9.17 0.32
C THR A 33 50.70 9.16 1.84
N SER A 34 50.56 7.95 2.39
CA SER A 34 50.97 7.51 3.74
C SER A 34 49.86 7.31 4.79
N GLY A 35 49.45 6.03 4.90
CA GLY A 35 49.23 5.34 6.18
C GLY A 35 47.91 5.56 6.92
N SER A 36 46.99 4.59 6.84
CA SER A 36 46.39 3.86 7.99
C SER A 36 45.06 3.17 7.59
N GLU A 37 45.04 1.85 7.82
CA GLU A 37 43.91 0.89 7.86
C GLU A 37 42.94 0.74 6.67
N PRO A 38 42.49 -0.51 6.36
CA PRO A 38 41.53 -0.74 5.29
C PRO A 38 40.17 -0.19 5.69
N VAL A 39 39.73 0.87 5.00
CA VAL A 39 38.34 1.32 5.02
C VAL A 39 37.48 0.17 4.52
N VAL A 40 36.69 -0.41 5.43
CA VAL A 40 35.61 -1.34 5.07
C VAL A 40 34.60 -0.51 4.28
N VAL A 41 34.65 -0.60 2.96
CA VAL A 41 33.56 -0.17 2.08
C VAL A 41 32.38 -1.06 2.41
N ARG A 42 31.50 -0.60 3.31
CA ARG A 42 30.17 -1.20 3.47
C ARG A 42 29.43 -0.91 2.18
N ASN A 43 29.28 -1.93 1.33
CA ASN A 43 28.30 -1.89 0.25
C ASN A 43 26.95 -1.48 0.87
N PRO A 44 26.18 -0.57 0.24
CA PRO A 44 24.82 -0.31 0.68
C PRO A 44 24.05 -1.64 0.71
N PRO A 45 23.10 -1.83 1.64
CA PRO A 45 22.30 -3.04 1.69
C PRO A 45 21.52 -3.17 0.38
N VAL A 46 21.95 -4.09 -0.48
CA VAL A 46 21.23 -4.47 -1.68
C VAL A 46 20.15 -5.45 -1.25
N TYR A 47 18.90 -5.02 -1.30
CA TYR A 47 17.76 -5.92 -1.18
C TYR A 47 17.71 -6.78 -2.44
N ALA A 48 17.69 -8.10 -2.27
CA ALA A 48 17.43 -9.04 -3.34
C ALA A 48 15.94 -9.37 -3.31
N SER A 49 15.17 -8.81 -4.26
CA SER A 49 13.81 -9.29 -4.51
C SER A 49 13.84 -10.79 -4.80
N PRO A 50 12.91 -11.60 -4.26
CA PRO A 50 12.76 -12.97 -4.73
C PRO A 50 12.52 -13.00 -6.24
N GLU A 51 12.98 -14.07 -6.90
CA GLU A 51 12.81 -14.20 -8.35
C GLU A 51 11.33 -14.17 -8.74
N PRO A 52 10.99 -13.42 -9.81
CA PRO A 52 9.70 -13.49 -10.48
C PRO A 52 9.25 -14.93 -10.77
N VAL A 53 8.16 -15.39 -10.17
CA VAL A 53 7.42 -16.53 -10.73
C VAL A 53 6.32 -15.95 -11.60
N ALA A 54 6.33 -16.28 -12.89
CA ALA A 54 5.23 -15.92 -13.78
C ALA A 54 3.97 -16.69 -13.33
N THR A 55 3.01 -15.97 -12.77
CA THR A 55 1.72 -16.56 -12.40
C THR A 55 0.87 -16.71 -13.68
N PRO A 56 0.33 -17.91 -13.99
CA PRO A 56 -0.67 -18.05 -15.04
C PRO A 56 -1.87 -17.13 -14.72
N THR A 57 -2.63 -16.75 -15.76
CA THR A 57 -3.89 -16.00 -15.64
C THR A 57 -4.68 -16.54 -14.45
N PRO A 58 -5.10 -15.69 -13.48
CA PRO A 58 -5.49 -16.15 -12.14
C PRO A 58 -6.67 -17.13 -12.15
N TYR A 59 -7.51 -17.08 -13.18
CA TYR A 59 -8.60 -18.02 -13.40
C TYR A 59 -8.77 -18.32 -14.90
N PRO A 60 -9.27 -19.51 -15.29
CA PRO A 60 -9.63 -19.79 -16.67
C PRO A 60 -10.69 -18.79 -17.17
N ASP A 61 -10.53 -18.29 -18.40
CA ASP A 61 -11.38 -17.26 -19.01
C ASP A 61 -12.84 -17.70 -19.26
N ASP A 62 -13.14 -18.97 -18.98
CA ASP A 62 -14.33 -19.69 -19.43
C ASP A 62 -15.54 -19.52 -18.48
N GLY A 63 -15.35 -18.91 -17.30
CA GLY A 63 -16.38 -18.75 -16.27
C GLY A 63 -16.97 -17.33 -16.15
N PRO A 64 -18.19 -17.19 -15.58
CA PRO A 64 -18.79 -15.89 -15.31
C PRO A 64 -17.93 -15.08 -14.33
N ALA A 65 -17.76 -13.79 -14.63
CA ALA A 65 -16.83 -12.92 -13.92
C ALA A 65 -17.26 -11.46 -14.00
N TYR A 66 -17.07 -10.73 -12.90
CA TYR A 66 -17.11 -9.28 -12.91
C TYR A 66 -15.84 -8.75 -13.57
N THR A 67 -16.02 -7.81 -14.50
CA THR A 67 -14.91 -7.09 -15.13
C THR A 67 -15.02 -5.62 -14.78
N ARG A 68 -13.97 -5.06 -14.16
CA ARG A 68 -13.90 -3.64 -13.84
C ARG A 68 -12.65 -3.02 -14.45
N SER A 69 -12.80 -1.79 -14.96
CA SER A 69 -11.73 -1.01 -15.56
C SER A 69 -11.39 0.16 -14.65
N PHE A 70 -10.15 0.23 -14.20
CA PHE A 70 -9.62 1.31 -13.39
C PHE A 70 -8.72 2.19 -14.26
N ARG A 71 -9.09 3.46 -14.43
CA ARG A 71 -8.22 4.45 -15.06
C ARG A 71 -7.48 5.20 -13.95
N TRP A 72 -6.16 5.16 -13.96
CA TRP A 72 -5.31 5.71 -12.90
C TRP A 72 -4.06 6.35 -13.49
N THR A 73 -3.40 7.19 -12.71
CA THR A 73 -2.15 7.87 -13.08
C THR A 73 -1.01 7.22 -12.30
N ALA A 74 0.06 6.84 -12.98
CA ALA A 74 1.29 6.36 -12.36
C ALA A 74 2.11 7.52 -11.77
N ILE A 75 3.09 7.20 -10.93
CA ILE A 75 3.94 8.18 -10.24
C ILE A 75 4.74 9.07 -11.20
N ASP A 76 5.02 8.58 -12.41
CA ASP A 76 5.70 9.32 -13.48
C ASP A 76 4.76 10.26 -14.27
N GLY A 77 3.46 10.27 -13.92
CA GLY A 77 2.41 11.03 -14.60
C GLY A 77 1.77 10.30 -15.78
N GLY A 78 2.20 9.08 -16.10
CA GLY A 78 1.60 8.25 -17.14
C GLY A 78 0.16 7.86 -16.79
N VAL A 79 -0.76 7.95 -17.74
CA VAL A 79 -2.15 7.49 -17.54
C VAL A 79 -2.29 6.05 -18.00
N HIS A 80 -2.74 5.19 -17.11
CA HIS A 80 -2.94 3.77 -17.34
C HIS A 80 -4.41 3.38 -17.19
N THR A 81 -4.78 2.31 -17.86
CA THR A 81 -6.06 1.62 -17.65
C THR A 81 -5.76 0.18 -17.29
N THR A 82 -6.15 -0.23 -16.10
CA THR A 82 -6.00 -1.59 -15.61
C THR A 82 -7.37 -2.25 -15.57
N VAL A 83 -7.53 -3.32 -16.34
CA VAL A 83 -8.71 -4.18 -16.27
C VAL A 83 -8.46 -5.27 -15.23
N VAL A 84 -9.44 -5.47 -14.36
CA VAL A 84 -9.46 -6.52 -13.35
C VAL A 84 -10.66 -7.42 -13.62
N ARG A 85 -10.42 -8.73 -13.57
CA ARG A 85 -11.45 -9.75 -13.73
C ARG A 85 -11.51 -10.59 -12.46
N ILE A 86 -12.67 -10.61 -11.83
CA ILE A 86 -12.92 -11.35 -10.58
C ILE A 86 -13.99 -12.41 -10.87
N PRO A 87 -13.75 -13.70 -10.62
CA PRO A 87 -14.77 -14.73 -10.78
C PRO A 87 -16.02 -14.41 -9.95
N GLU A 88 -17.21 -14.54 -10.55
CA GLU A 88 -18.46 -14.28 -9.82
C GLU A 88 -18.58 -15.17 -8.58
N ALA A 89 -18.15 -16.43 -8.68
CA ALA A 89 -18.17 -17.37 -7.56
C ALA A 89 -17.33 -16.90 -6.37
N LEU A 90 -16.13 -16.34 -6.62
CA LEU A 90 -15.26 -15.80 -5.57
C LEU A 90 -15.91 -14.61 -4.87
N PHE A 91 -16.40 -13.65 -5.66
CA PHE A 91 -17.08 -12.47 -5.12
C PHE A 91 -18.30 -12.86 -4.28
N GLN A 92 -19.13 -13.79 -4.76
CA GLN A 92 -20.31 -14.24 -4.04
C GLN A 92 -19.96 -15.02 -2.76
N GLU A 93 -18.95 -15.88 -2.78
CA GLU A 93 -18.48 -16.59 -1.58
C GLU A 93 -18.01 -15.62 -0.50
N GLN A 94 -17.22 -14.61 -0.88
CA GLN A 94 -16.77 -13.56 0.04
C GLN A 94 -17.93 -12.69 0.54
N ARG A 95 -18.85 -12.30 -0.34
CA ARG A 95 -20.02 -11.49 0.01
C ARG A 95 -20.93 -12.18 1.04
N GLU A 96 -21.02 -13.51 0.97
CA GLU A 96 -21.76 -14.37 1.91
C GLU A 96 -20.92 -14.84 3.12
N THR A 97 -19.69 -14.35 3.26
CA THR A 97 -18.83 -14.67 4.42
C THR A 97 -19.10 -13.67 5.56
N PRO A 98 -19.44 -14.14 6.78
CA PRO A 98 -19.64 -13.27 7.93
C PRO A 98 -18.40 -12.44 8.27
N ARG A 99 -18.60 -11.14 8.52
CA ARG A 99 -17.52 -10.24 8.92
C ARG A 99 -17.11 -10.43 10.37
N LEU A 100 -15.81 -10.32 10.59
CA LEU A 100 -15.18 -10.40 11.90
C LEU A 100 -15.26 -9.03 12.58
N SER A 101 -15.95 -8.93 13.72
CA SER A 101 -16.06 -7.67 14.48
C SER A 101 -14.79 -7.30 15.24
N ASP A 102 -13.83 -8.22 15.34
CA ASP A 102 -12.55 -7.98 16.01
C ASP A 102 -11.53 -7.40 15.01
N TYR A 103 -11.23 -6.12 15.15
CA TYR A 103 -10.27 -5.41 14.30
C TYR A 103 -8.87 -6.07 14.31
N HIS A 104 -8.46 -6.72 15.41
CA HIS A 104 -7.12 -7.32 15.54
C HIS A 104 -6.86 -8.47 14.55
N ILE A 105 -7.89 -8.98 13.88
CA ILE A 105 -7.79 -10.07 12.91
C ILE A 105 -8.14 -9.63 11.48
N TRP A 106 -8.33 -8.34 11.22
CA TRP A 106 -8.64 -7.82 9.88
C TRP A 106 -7.49 -7.96 8.89
N GLY A 107 -6.26 -8.15 9.37
CA GLY A 107 -5.13 -8.56 8.54
C GLY A 107 -5.40 -9.81 7.68
N ARG A 108 -6.35 -10.66 8.10
CA ARG A 108 -6.75 -11.86 7.35
C ARG A 108 -7.45 -11.58 6.03
N TYR A 109 -8.17 -10.45 5.90
CA TYR A 109 -8.80 -10.09 4.62
C TYR A 109 -7.75 -9.83 3.55
N ALA A 110 -6.66 -9.14 3.92
CA ALA A 110 -5.55 -8.83 3.02
C ALA A 110 -4.77 -10.09 2.56
N LEU A 111 -4.80 -11.16 3.38
CA LEU A 111 -4.07 -12.41 3.14
C LEU A 111 -5.00 -13.59 2.78
N ALA A 112 -6.22 -13.32 2.31
CA ALA A 112 -7.14 -14.37 1.92
C ALA A 112 -6.55 -15.19 0.74
N ASP A 113 -6.34 -16.49 0.93
CA ASP A 113 -5.73 -17.38 -0.08
C ASP A 113 -6.47 -17.32 -1.42
N ALA A 114 -7.79 -17.13 -1.39
CA ALA A 114 -8.64 -17.04 -2.58
C ALA A 114 -8.37 -15.78 -3.44
N ASP A 115 -7.90 -14.70 -2.83
CA ASP A 115 -7.53 -13.46 -3.54
C ASP A 115 -6.11 -13.50 -4.09
N ARG A 116 -5.25 -14.38 -3.55
CA ARG A 116 -3.80 -14.38 -3.81
C ARG A 116 -3.45 -14.37 -5.30
N PRO A 117 -4.02 -15.22 -6.17
CA PRO A 117 -3.69 -15.20 -7.60
C PRO A 117 -4.04 -13.87 -8.28
N ILE A 118 -5.14 -13.24 -7.87
CA ILE A 118 -5.60 -11.96 -8.43
C ILE A 118 -4.66 -10.84 -8.01
N LEU A 119 -4.30 -10.80 -6.73
CA LEU A 119 -3.43 -9.78 -6.17
C LEU A 119 -2.01 -9.89 -6.72
N GLU A 120 -1.49 -11.10 -6.92
CA GLU A 120 -0.23 -11.30 -7.62
C GLU A 120 -0.33 -10.78 -9.05
N ASP A 121 -1.22 -11.30 -9.89
CA ASP A 121 -1.36 -10.84 -11.29
C ASP A 121 -1.54 -9.30 -11.39
N LEU A 122 -2.39 -8.72 -10.55
CA LEU A 122 -2.64 -7.29 -10.53
C LEU A 122 -1.41 -6.49 -10.10
N ALA A 123 -0.74 -6.90 -9.02
CA ALA A 123 0.45 -6.22 -8.54
C ALA A 123 1.58 -6.27 -9.56
N TRP A 124 1.74 -7.41 -10.23
CA TRP A 124 2.72 -7.61 -11.30
C TRP A 124 2.45 -6.75 -12.53
N ARG A 125 1.18 -6.56 -12.90
CA ARG A 125 0.81 -5.68 -14.03
C ARG A 125 0.97 -4.20 -13.71
N ILE A 126 0.74 -3.79 -12.46
CA ILE A 126 0.90 -2.39 -12.02
C ILE A 126 2.37 -2.04 -11.77
N ALA A 127 3.13 -2.96 -11.18
CA ALA A 127 4.51 -2.76 -10.74
C ALA A 127 5.41 -3.91 -11.24
N PRO A 128 5.58 -4.08 -12.57
CA PRO A 128 6.38 -5.15 -13.15
C PRO A 128 7.82 -5.09 -12.62
N PRO A 129 8.50 -6.22 -12.38
CA PRO A 129 9.86 -6.20 -11.86
C PRO A 129 10.80 -5.41 -12.71
N SER A 130 11.53 -4.52 -12.06
CA SER A 130 12.72 -3.92 -12.59
C SER A 130 13.92 -4.76 -12.13
N GLY A 131 14.89 -4.97 -13.02
CA GLY A 131 16.24 -5.37 -12.59
C GLY A 131 17.02 -4.19 -11.98
N ASN A 132 16.37 -3.04 -11.82
CA ASN A 132 16.95 -1.78 -11.36
C ASN A 132 16.41 -1.43 -9.96
N PRO A 133 17.24 -1.52 -8.91
CA PRO A 133 16.86 -1.17 -7.55
C PRO A 133 16.42 0.29 -7.35
N GLU A 134 16.86 1.21 -8.23
CA GLU A 134 16.44 2.61 -8.16
C GLU A 134 14.97 2.81 -8.55
N GLU A 135 14.39 1.86 -9.31
CA GLU A 135 12.98 1.90 -9.72
C GLU A 135 12.04 1.28 -8.68
N ASP A 136 12.56 0.56 -7.68
CA ASP A 136 11.73 -0.16 -6.70
C ASP A 136 10.83 0.78 -5.89
N TYR A 137 11.29 2.00 -5.59
CA TYR A 137 10.45 3.00 -4.94
C TYR A 137 9.31 3.47 -5.85
N LEU A 138 9.57 3.71 -7.14
CA LEU A 138 8.54 4.14 -8.08
C LEU A 138 7.50 3.03 -8.31
N ARG A 139 7.96 1.78 -8.39
CA ARG A 139 7.12 0.58 -8.46
C ARG A 139 6.20 0.44 -7.25
N LEU A 140 6.76 0.58 -6.04
CA LEU A 140 6.01 0.62 -4.79
C LEU A 140 4.95 1.73 -4.82
N MET A 141 5.35 2.94 -5.20
CA MET A 141 4.45 4.09 -5.23
C MET A 141 3.36 3.98 -6.30
N ASN A 142 3.58 3.25 -7.39
CA ASN A 142 2.51 2.95 -8.36
C ASN A 142 1.39 2.12 -7.74
N LEU A 143 1.71 1.14 -6.88
CA LEU A 143 0.69 0.37 -6.16
C LEU A 143 -0.07 1.22 -5.16
N VAL A 144 0.65 2.01 -4.36
CA VAL A 144 0.05 2.94 -3.40
C VAL A 144 -0.91 3.89 -4.13
N PHE A 145 -0.43 4.51 -5.20
CA PHE A 145 -1.19 5.52 -5.92
C PHE A 145 -2.34 4.93 -6.75
N PHE A 146 -2.22 3.68 -7.23
CA PHE A 146 -3.33 2.95 -7.84
C PHE A 146 -4.49 2.80 -6.84
N VAL A 147 -4.22 2.36 -5.61
CA VAL A 147 -5.25 2.18 -4.58
C VAL A 147 -5.86 3.51 -4.16
N GLN A 148 -5.04 4.55 -3.93
CA GLN A 148 -5.50 5.89 -3.58
C GLN A 148 -6.48 6.49 -4.61
N GLN A 149 -6.39 6.09 -5.88
CA GLN A 149 -7.27 6.57 -6.95
C GLN A 149 -8.58 5.77 -7.06
N ILE A 150 -8.77 4.72 -6.27
CA ILE A 150 -10.06 4.02 -6.17
C ILE A 150 -11.03 4.92 -5.38
N PRO A 151 -12.25 5.21 -5.91
CA PRO A 151 -13.18 6.11 -5.25
C PRO A 151 -13.50 5.73 -3.80
N TYR A 152 -13.55 6.74 -2.93
CA TYR A 152 -13.96 6.58 -1.54
C TYR A 152 -15.48 6.51 -1.40
N ASP A 153 -16.01 5.58 -0.61
CA ASP A 153 -17.43 5.51 -0.23
C ASP A 153 -17.56 4.75 1.11
N THR A 154 -18.33 5.29 2.05
CA THR A 154 -18.48 4.71 3.40
C THR A 154 -19.35 3.47 3.38
N ASP A 155 -19.17 2.59 4.35
CA ASP A 155 -19.96 1.35 4.45
C ASP A 155 -21.46 1.53 4.73
N ASP A 156 -21.90 2.69 5.22
CA ASP A 156 -23.32 3.01 5.35
C ASP A 156 -23.97 3.45 4.02
N SER A 157 -23.16 3.65 2.98
CA SER A 157 -23.60 4.05 1.65
C SER A 157 -23.91 2.84 0.78
N ALA A 158 -25.17 2.73 0.36
CA ALA A 158 -25.57 1.74 -0.64
C ALA A 158 -24.82 1.88 -1.98
N ALA A 159 -24.26 3.06 -2.26
CA ALA A 159 -23.44 3.29 -3.45
C ALA A 159 -22.08 2.59 -3.35
N SER A 160 -21.61 2.24 -2.14
CA SER A 160 -20.36 1.51 -1.86
C SER A 160 -20.35 0.09 -2.43
N TYR A 161 -21.51 -0.47 -2.77
CA TYR A 161 -21.69 -1.86 -3.20
C TYR A 161 -22.30 -1.94 -4.60
N ILE A 162 -21.82 -2.86 -5.44
CA ILE A 162 -22.31 -3.02 -6.82
C ILE A 162 -23.81 -3.37 -6.89
N GLU A 163 -24.34 -4.00 -5.85
CA GLU A 163 -25.75 -4.34 -5.71
C GLU A 163 -26.66 -3.12 -5.46
N GLY A 164 -26.09 -1.97 -5.09
CA GLY A 164 -26.85 -0.77 -4.73
C GLY A 164 -27.61 -0.92 -3.40
N THR A 165 -27.14 -1.79 -2.50
CA THR A 165 -27.70 -2.04 -1.17
C THR A 165 -26.60 -2.51 -0.22
N LEU A 166 -26.85 -2.44 1.09
CA LEU A 166 -25.90 -2.92 2.09
C LEU A 166 -25.78 -4.46 2.03
N PRO A 167 -24.57 -5.01 2.23
CA PRO A 167 -24.34 -6.45 2.14
C PRO A 167 -24.93 -7.20 3.35
N PRO A 168 -25.21 -8.51 3.22
CA PRO A 168 -25.85 -9.30 4.28
C PRO A 168 -25.12 -9.33 5.63
N HIS A 169 -23.79 -9.15 5.62
CA HIS A 169 -22.93 -9.21 6.80
C HIS A 169 -22.38 -7.86 7.24
N ALA A 170 -23.03 -6.77 6.82
CA ALA A 170 -22.79 -5.43 7.36
C ALA A 170 -22.97 -5.43 8.89
N MET A 171 -21.97 -4.91 9.60
CA MET A 171 -21.98 -4.80 11.06
C MET A 171 -22.49 -3.42 11.46
N TYR A 172 -23.51 -3.38 12.32
CA TYR A 172 -24.02 -2.13 12.88
C TYR A 172 -23.30 -1.84 14.19
N ILE A 173 -22.42 -0.84 14.19
CA ILE A 173 -21.62 -0.43 15.34
C ILE A 173 -22.07 0.93 15.88
N GLU A 174 -21.52 1.34 17.02
CA GLU A 174 -21.71 2.71 17.49
C GLU A 174 -21.00 3.67 16.53
N GLY A 175 -21.78 4.54 15.89
CA GLY A 175 -21.24 5.52 14.93
C GLY A 175 -21.48 5.20 13.46
N GLY A 176 -21.96 3.99 13.10
CA GLY A 176 -22.26 3.69 11.70
C GLY A 176 -22.40 2.21 11.35
N VAL A 177 -22.09 1.91 10.09
CA VAL A 177 -21.99 0.57 9.52
C VAL A 177 -20.53 0.29 9.23
N GLU A 178 -20.12 -0.96 9.42
CA GLU A 178 -18.77 -1.47 9.20
C GLU A 178 -18.81 -2.81 8.45
N TYR A 179 -18.00 -2.94 7.41
CA TYR A 179 -17.93 -4.06 6.50
C TYR A 179 -16.54 -4.07 5.82
N PRO A 180 -15.50 -4.59 6.48
CA PRO A 180 -14.17 -4.68 5.87
C PRO A 180 -14.23 -5.60 4.64
N LYS A 181 -14.09 -5.05 3.44
CA LYS A 181 -14.17 -5.79 2.18
C LYS A 181 -12.93 -6.65 1.98
N TYR A 182 -13.14 -7.82 1.38
CA TYR A 182 -12.03 -8.55 0.78
C TYR A 182 -11.46 -7.75 -0.40
N PRO A 183 -10.17 -7.87 -0.71
CA PRO A 183 -9.57 -7.24 -1.88
C PRO A 183 -10.36 -7.46 -3.18
N ALA A 184 -10.87 -8.68 -3.43
CA ALA A 184 -11.69 -8.93 -4.62
C ALA A 184 -13.06 -8.20 -4.57
N GLU A 185 -13.69 -8.07 -3.40
CA GLU A 185 -14.92 -7.26 -3.24
C GLU A 185 -14.67 -5.79 -3.57
N MET A 186 -13.63 -5.16 -3.00
CA MET A 186 -13.28 -3.76 -3.29
C MET A 186 -12.98 -3.55 -4.79
N LEU A 187 -12.33 -4.52 -5.44
CA LEU A 187 -12.06 -4.49 -6.88
C LEU A 187 -13.32 -4.67 -7.74
N VAL A 188 -14.33 -5.42 -7.29
CA VAL A 188 -15.63 -5.54 -7.98
C VAL A 188 -16.52 -4.34 -7.74
N ASP A 189 -16.58 -3.82 -6.52
CA ASP A 189 -17.36 -2.63 -6.15
C ASP A 189 -16.74 -1.36 -6.74
N GLY A 190 -15.41 -1.37 -6.89
CA GLY A 190 -14.58 -0.29 -7.41
C GLY A 190 -14.64 0.96 -6.56
N ARG A 191 -14.80 0.77 -5.25
CA ARG A 191 -14.84 1.77 -4.19
C ARG A 191 -14.83 1.09 -2.83
N GLY A 192 -14.46 1.85 -1.82
CA GLY A 192 -14.44 1.44 -0.41
C GLY A 192 -13.97 2.62 0.43
N ASP A 193 -13.85 2.43 1.72
CA ASP A 193 -13.35 3.43 2.66
C ASP A 193 -11.93 3.08 3.15
N CYS A 194 -11.58 3.51 4.36
CA CYS A 194 -10.20 3.55 4.83
C CYS A 194 -9.59 2.17 5.08
N GLU A 195 -10.34 1.27 5.69
CA GLU A 195 -9.95 -0.10 5.96
C GLU A 195 -9.89 -0.91 4.66
N ASP A 196 -10.83 -0.72 3.74
CA ASP A 196 -10.86 -1.40 2.45
C ASP A 196 -9.59 -1.08 1.66
N ALA A 197 -9.24 0.21 1.58
CA ALA A 197 -8.02 0.67 0.92
C ALA A 197 -6.77 0.12 1.60
N ALA A 198 -6.71 0.14 2.93
CA ALA A 198 -5.57 -0.42 3.67
C ALA A 198 -5.44 -1.94 3.47
N ILE A 199 -6.55 -2.68 3.44
CA ILE A 199 -6.61 -4.13 3.22
C ILE A 199 -6.16 -4.47 1.79
N LEU A 200 -6.71 -3.83 0.77
CA LEU A 200 -6.31 -4.05 -0.63
C LEU A 200 -4.84 -3.68 -0.85
N MET A 201 -4.40 -2.53 -0.34
CA MET A 201 -3.00 -2.11 -0.45
C MET A 201 -2.06 -3.08 0.26
N GLY A 202 -2.43 -3.53 1.46
CA GLY A 202 -1.69 -4.54 2.23
C GLY A 202 -1.52 -5.84 1.44
N GLY A 203 -2.60 -6.34 0.82
CA GLY A 203 -2.57 -7.56 0.00
C GLY A 203 -1.73 -7.43 -1.27
N LEU A 204 -1.84 -6.31 -2.00
CA LEU A 204 -1.03 -6.05 -3.20
C LEU A 204 0.47 -5.94 -2.88
N LEU A 205 0.81 -5.28 -1.78
CA LEU A 205 2.20 -5.14 -1.33
C LEU A 205 2.76 -6.45 -0.80
N ASP A 206 1.96 -7.22 -0.06
CA ASP A 206 2.35 -8.57 0.39
C ASP A 206 2.59 -9.52 -0.79
N ALA A 207 1.81 -9.40 -1.88
CA ALA A 207 2.00 -10.17 -3.11
C ALA A 207 3.38 -9.93 -3.76
N LEU A 208 3.98 -8.75 -3.55
CA LEU A 208 5.35 -8.43 -3.97
C LEU A 208 6.40 -8.66 -2.87
N GLY A 209 6.00 -9.20 -1.71
CA GLY A 209 6.89 -9.52 -0.61
C GLY A 209 7.21 -8.36 0.34
N TYR A 210 6.48 -7.24 0.26
CA TYR A 210 6.62 -6.18 1.25
C TYR A 210 5.99 -6.59 2.59
N ASP A 211 6.66 -6.25 3.69
CA ASP A 211 6.22 -6.53 5.05
C ASP A 211 5.39 -5.33 5.55
N THR A 212 4.09 -5.55 5.74
CA THR A 212 3.12 -4.49 6.05
C THR A 212 2.23 -4.85 7.25
N VAL A 213 1.64 -3.81 7.85
CA VAL A 213 0.69 -3.89 8.97
C VAL A 213 -0.44 -2.89 8.73
N LEU A 214 -1.62 -3.13 9.30
CA LEU A 214 -2.67 -2.10 9.35
C LEU A 214 -2.39 -1.19 10.55
N LEU A 215 -2.67 0.10 10.38
CA LEU A 215 -2.58 1.14 11.41
C LEU A 215 -3.98 1.64 11.68
N ARG A 216 -4.55 1.24 12.82
CA ARG A 216 -5.91 1.60 13.23
C ARG A 216 -5.88 2.82 14.15
N TYR A 217 -6.62 3.84 13.76
CA TYR A 217 -6.89 5.04 14.54
C TYR A 217 -8.34 5.01 15.04
N SER A 218 -8.75 6.01 15.84
CA SER A 218 -10.12 6.08 16.36
C SER A 218 -11.20 6.24 15.28
N ASP A 219 -10.88 6.91 14.18
CA ASP A 219 -11.79 7.25 13.07
C ASP A 219 -11.19 6.99 11.68
N HIS A 220 -10.05 6.29 11.59
CA HIS A 220 -9.33 6.04 10.33
C HIS A 220 -8.55 4.73 10.36
N MET A 221 -8.31 4.15 9.19
CA MET A 221 -7.36 3.08 8.99
C MET A 221 -6.40 3.41 7.86
N ALA A 222 -5.12 3.15 8.11
CA ALA A 222 -4.05 3.34 7.14
C ALA A 222 -3.15 2.11 7.09
N LEU A 223 -2.14 2.12 6.21
CA LEU A 223 -1.16 1.06 6.13
C LEU A 223 0.17 1.50 6.76
N GLY A 224 0.87 0.57 7.40
CA GLY A 224 2.25 0.69 7.81
C GLY A 224 3.14 -0.20 6.95
N ILE A 225 4.17 0.33 6.31
CA ILE A 225 5.15 -0.44 5.54
C ILE A 225 6.50 -0.51 6.25
N ARG A 226 7.03 -1.72 6.40
CA ARG A 226 8.35 -1.90 7.01
C ARG A 226 9.44 -1.33 6.11
N MET A 227 10.32 -0.52 6.69
CA MET A 227 11.56 -0.11 6.04
C MET A 227 12.71 -0.20 7.03
N ASN A 228 13.85 -0.79 6.63
CA ASN A 228 15.00 -0.97 7.53
C ASN A 228 15.79 0.34 7.71
N GLU A 229 15.90 1.14 6.64
CA GLU A 229 16.50 2.47 6.65
C GLU A 229 15.71 3.30 5.62
N PHE A 230 14.93 4.29 6.07
CA PHE A 230 14.30 5.22 5.13
C PHE A 230 15.40 6.08 4.52
N ASN A 231 15.71 5.87 3.24
CA ASN A 231 16.63 6.74 2.53
C ASN A 231 15.84 8.00 2.10
N PRO A 232 16.15 9.19 2.65
CA PRO A 232 15.38 10.43 2.47
C PRO A 232 15.42 11.02 1.05
N TYR A 233 15.71 10.23 0.01
CA TYR A 233 15.68 10.70 -1.38
C TYR A 233 14.34 11.34 -1.78
N TYR A 234 13.25 11.11 -1.03
CA TYR A 234 11.91 11.60 -1.34
C TYR A 234 11.19 12.37 -0.23
N ALA A 235 11.82 12.65 0.92
CA ALA A 235 11.17 13.39 2.00
C ALA A 235 11.97 14.64 2.40
N ALA A 236 11.40 15.82 2.18
CA ALA A 236 11.86 17.07 2.80
C ALA A 236 11.45 17.19 4.29
N TYR A 237 10.92 16.11 4.88
CA TYR A 237 10.35 16.04 6.22
C TYR A 237 10.90 14.83 6.99
N SER A 238 10.71 14.82 8.31
CA SER A 238 11.00 13.64 9.14
C SER A 238 9.84 12.66 9.05
N PRO A 239 10.00 11.51 8.36
CA PRO A 239 8.92 10.56 8.18
C PRO A 239 8.53 9.91 9.52
N ARG A 240 7.23 9.79 9.77
CA ARG A 240 6.69 9.12 10.95
C ARG A 240 6.62 7.61 10.72
N TYR A 241 7.12 6.87 11.70
CA TYR A 241 7.02 5.42 11.77
C TYR A 241 6.56 4.96 13.16
N PHE A 242 6.16 3.70 13.25
CA PHE A 242 5.75 3.04 14.47
C PHE A 242 6.55 1.74 14.64
N GLU A 243 6.95 1.45 15.88
CA GLU A 243 7.74 0.27 16.20
C GLU A 243 6.84 -0.93 16.54
N TYR A 244 7.09 -2.06 15.88
CA TYR A 244 6.45 -3.33 16.19
C TYR A 244 7.44 -4.48 15.97
N GLU A 245 7.62 -5.32 16.99
CA GLU A 245 8.59 -6.44 16.98
C GLU A 245 10.01 -6.04 16.55
N GLY A 246 10.47 -4.86 16.96
CA GLY A 246 11.81 -4.33 16.62
C GLY A 246 11.96 -3.87 15.17
N LYS A 247 10.86 -3.71 14.43
CA LYS A 247 10.82 -3.21 13.05
C LYS A 247 10.14 -1.83 13.01
N HIS A 248 10.54 -1.01 12.04
CA HIS A 248 9.97 0.32 11.78
C HIS A 248 8.95 0.27 10.64
N TYR A 249 7.69 0.55 10.94
CA TYR A 249 6.59 0.63 9.97
C TYR A 249 6.22 2.08 9.72
N TYR A 250 6.46 2.55 8.50
CA TYR A 250 6.19 3.92 8.07
C TYR A 250 4.75 4.06 7.59
N TYR A 251 4.12 5.17 7.96
CA TYR A 251 2.74 5.47 7.60
C TYR A 251 2.55 5.58 6.08
N VAL A 252 1.48 5.00 5.53
CA VAL A 252 1.08 5.14 4.13
C VAL A 252 -0.42 5.41 4.10
N GLU A 253 -0.79 6.56 3.53
CA GLU A 253 -2.20 6.92 3.32
C GLU A 253 -2.79 6.08 2.18
N GLY A 254 -3.99 5.53 2.36
CA GLY A 254 -4.68 4.72 1.36
C GLY A 254 -5.78 5.43 0.59
N THR A 255 -6.28 6.56 1.09
CA THR A 255 -7.57 7.14 0.67
C THR A 255 -7.53 8.58 0.24
N ASP A 256 -6.38 9.24 0.44
CA ASP A 256 -6.19 10.64 0.11
C ASP A 256 -4.87 10.84 -0.63
N PHE A 257 -4.85 11.86 -1.49
CA PHE A 257 -3.71 12.22 -2.32
C PHE A 257 -3.85 13.67 -2.78
N GLU A 258 -2.74 14.33 -3.08
CA GLU A 258 -2.81 15.68 -3.65
C GLU A 258 -3.41 15.60 -5.05
N TRP A 259 -4.40 16.45 -5.35
CA TRP A 259 -4.98 16.50 -6.69
C TRP A 259 -5.36 17.92 -7.10
N GLU A 260 -5.32 18.14 -8.41
CA GLU A 260 -5.74 19.39 -9.05
C GLU A 260 -6.57 19.06 -10.30
N ASN A 261 -7.56 19.89 -10.62
CA ASN A 261 -8.24 19.78 -11.91
C ASN A 261 -7.28 20.17 -13.04
N VAL A 262 -7.27 19.40 -14.12
CA VAL A 262 -6.48 19.69 -15.34
C VAL A 262 -6.83 21.07 -15.89
N SER A 263 -8.08 21.50 -15.74
CA SER A 263 -8.54 22.87 -15.99
C SER A 263 -9.82 23.17 -15.21
N GLU A 264 -10.18 24.44 -15.09
CA GLU A 264 -11.38 24.91 -14.36
C GLU A 264 -12.71 24.31 -14.87
N TYR A 265 -12.73 23.81 -16.11
CA TYR A 265 -13.95 23.37 -16.79
C TYR A 265 -14.01 21.85 -17.04
N THR A 266 -13.10 21.07 -16.44
CA THR A 266 -13.07 19.61 -16.59
C THR A 266 -13.10 18.91 -15.24
N THR A 267 -13.72 17.74 -15.20
CA THR A 267 -13.64 16.80 -14.08
C THR A 267 -12.38 15.93 -14.13
N ALA A 268 -11.52 16.14 -15.13
CA ALA A 268 -10.25 15.44 -15.21
C ALA A 268 -9.28 15.97 -14.14
N ILE A 269 -8.76 15.06 -13.33
CA ILE A 269 -7.81 15.36 -12.24
C ILE A 269 -6.40 14.90 -12.62
N ILE A 270 -5.39 15.64 -12.15
CA ILE A 270 -3.99 15.19 -12.03
C ILE A 270 -3.71 15.07 -10.54
N GLY A 271 -3.11 13.96 -10.11
CA GLY A 271 -2.80 13.75 -8.70
C GLY A 271 -1.34 13.39 -8.45
N ARG A 272 -0.92 13.50 -7.19
CA ARG A 272 0.34 13.03 -6.64
C ARG A 272 0.08 12.33 -5.32
N PRO A 273 0.65 11.13 -5.09
CA PRO A 273 0.43 10.44 -3.84
C PRO A 273 1.11 11.16 -2.69
N TYR A 274 0.56 11.02 -1.48
CA TYR A 274 1.26 11.47 -0.29
C TYR A 274 2.57 10.69 -0.09
N PRO A 275 3.65 11.39 0.26
CA PRO A 275 4.91 10.73 0.60
C PRO A 275 4.80 9.77 1.80
N ILE A 276 5.52 8.64 1.75
CA ILE A 276 5.56 7.65 2.84
C ILE A 276 6.05 8.31 4.14
N GLY A 277 5.33 8.07 5.23
CA GLY A 277 5.60 8.63 6.55
C GLY A 277 5.09 10.07 6.72
N ASN A 278 4.38 10.64 5.74
CA ASN A 278 3.72 11.92 5.94
C ASN A 278 2.49 11.73 6.81
N THR A 279 2.52 12.25 8.03
CA THR A 279 1.33 12.32 8.91
C THR A 279 1.02 13.75 9.32
N ARG A 280 1.72 14.75 8.74
CA ARG A 280 1.60 16.16 9.14
C ARG A 280 0.65 16.92 8.24
N ASP A 281 0.76 16.67 6.94
CA ASP A 281 0.00 17.40 5.91
C ASP A 281 -1.32 16.69 5.55
N ILE A 282 -1.59 15.55 6.20
CA ILE A 282 -2.84 14.80 6.03
C ILE A 282 -3.96 15.49 6.80
N PRO A 283 -5.14 15.73 6.19
CA PRO A 283 -6.26 16.44 6.80
C PRO A 283 -7.03 15.62 7.86
N ILE A 284 -6.51 14.48 8.30
CA ILE A 284 -7.15 13.56 9.25
C ILE A 284 -6.65 13.85 10.67
N PRO A 285 -7.53 14.28 11.61
CA PRO A 285 -7.11 14.67 12.95
C PRO A 285 -6.42 13.55 13.75
N SER A 286 -7.00 12.34 13.78
CA SER A 286 -6.47 11.20 14.53
C SER A 286 -5.06 10.80 14.07
N VAL A 287 -4.80 10.79 12.76
CA VAL A 287 -3.47 10.55 12.17
C VAL A 287 -2.42 11.53 12.71
N ARG A 288 -2.81 12.79 12.95
CA ARG A 288 -1.90 13.83 13.48
C ARG A 288 -1.70 13.73 14.99
N SER A 289 -2.72 13.33 15.76
CA SER A 289 -2.69 13.41 17.23
C SER A 289 -2.48 12.07 17.95
N GLU A 290 -2.88 10.95 17.35
CA GLU A 290 -2.88 9.64 18.01
C GLU A 290 -1.66 8.80 17.64
N THR A 291 -1.44 7.74 18.42
CA THR A 291 -0.58 6.61 18.04
C THR A 291 -1.51 5.47 17.67
N PRO A 292 -1.42 4.92 16.45
CA PRO A 292 -2.33 3.87 16.00
C PRO A 292 -2.08 2.57 16.76
N GLU A 293 -3.13 1.78 16.84
CA GLU A 293 -3.04 0.35 17.11
C GLU A 293 -2.48 -0.36 15.88
N ILE A 294 -1.43 -1.17 16.07
CA ILE A 294 -0.79 -1.92 14.99
C ILE A 294 -1.42 -3.30 14.90
N ILE A 295 -2.04 -3.59 13.75
CA ILE A 295 -2.64 -4.88 13.47
C ILE A 295 -1.76 -5.61 12.45
N PRO A 296 -1.05 -6.69 12.82
CA PRO A 296 -0.23 -7.43 11.87
C PRO A 296 -1.12 -8.12 10.83
N LEU A 297 -0.69 -8.12 9.55
CA LEU A 297 -1.41 -8.89 8.53
C LEU A 297 -1.38 -10.38 8.85
N ARG A 298 -0.23 -10.87 9.32
CA ARG A 298 -0.03 -12.24 9.78
C ARG A 298 -0.36 -12.33 11.26
N TYR A 299 -1.60 -12.65 11.57
CA TYR A 299 -2.00 -12.95 12.94
C TYR A 299 -1.48 -14.32 13.37
N LEU A 300 -0.53 -14.35 14.30
CA LEU A 300 -0.16 -15.56 15.02
C LEU A 300 -0.99 -15.61 16.31
N PRO A 301 -2.03 -16.46 16.43
CA PRO A 301 -2.67 -16.66 17.73
C PRO A 301 -1.60 -17.18 18.69
N LEU A 302 -1.23 -16.36 19.68
CA LEU A 302 -0.58 -16.90 20.86
C LEU A 302 -1.58 -17.90 21.47
N PRO A 303 -1.20 -19.16 21.72
CA PRO A 303 -2.12 -20.09 22.35
C PRO A 303 -2.53 -19.51 23.70
N GLU A 304 -3.80 -19.09 23.82
CA GLU A 304 -4.40 -18.88 25.13
C GLU A 304 -4.17 -20.18 25.91
N GLU A 305 -3.74 -20.08 27.17
CA GLU A 305 -3.71 -21.24 28.06
C GLU A 305 -5.14 -21.77 28.23
N TYR A 306 -5.56 -22.68 27.35
CA TYR A 306 -6.79 -23.42 27.53
C TYR A 306 -6.64 -24.29 28.77
N ARG A 307 -7.15 -23.82 29.91
CA ARG A 307 -7.35 -24.68 31.08
C ARG A 307 -8.45 -25.68 30.76
N ILE A 308 -8.05 -26.84 30.24
CA ILE A 308 -8.93 -28.02 30.12
C ILE A 308 -9.37 -28.39 31.54
N ARG A 309 -10.61 -28.06 31.90
CA ARG A 309 -11.22 -28.60 33.12
C ARG A 309 -11.65 -30.02 32.84
N GLN A 310 -11.14 -30.99 33.60
CA GLN A 310 -11.65 -32.36 33.54
C GLN A 310 -13.14 -32.36 33.84
N ALA A 311 -13.94 -32.87 32.90
CA ALA A 311 -15.34 -33.16 33.15
C ALA A 311 -15.42 -34.24 34.24
N ARG A 312 -16.03 -33.92 35.39
CA ARG A 312 -16.40 -34.95 36.37
C ARG A 312 -17.51 -35.78 35.76
N LEU A 313 -17.22 -37.04 35.45
CA LEU A 313 -18.26 -38.01 35.14
C LEU A 313 -19.18 -38.16 36.36
N PRO A 314 -20.52 -38.19 36.18
CA PRO A 314 -21.43 -38.42 37.28
C PRO A 314 -21.17 -39.78 37.90
N ALA A 315 -21.13 -39.84 39.24
CA ALA A 315 -20.91 -41.06 39.98
C ALA A 315 -21.99 -42.08 39.62
N VAL A 316 -21.56 -43.26 39.18
CA VAL A 316 -22.45 -44.42 38.98
C VAL A 316 -23.04 -44.77 40.34
N SER A 317 -24.34 -44.56 40.51
CA SER A 317 -25.09 -45.08 41.64
C SER A 317 -25.12 -46.61 41.53
N GLY A 318 -24.27 -47.29 42.28
CA GLY A 318 -24.36 -48.73 42.48
C GLY A 318 -25.65 -49.07 43.20
N GLY A 319 -26.63 -49.62 42.48
CA GLY A 319 -27.78 -50.28 43.07
C GLY A 319 -27.38 -51.66 43.59
N ALA A 320 -27.63 -51.88 44.88
CA ALA A 320 -27.78 -53.21 45.48
C ALA A 320 -29.26 -53.57 45.52
#